data_AF-A0A1X7HF75-F1
#
_entry.id   AF-A0A1X7HF75-F1
#
_cell.length_a   1.000
_cell.length_b   1.000
_cell.length_c   1.000
_cell.angle_alpha   90.00
_cell.angle_beta   90.00
_cell.angle_gamma   90.00
#
_symmetry.space_group_name_H-M   'P 1'
#
loop_
_entity.id
_entity.type
_entity.pdbx_description
1 polymer ?
#
loop_
_entity_poly.entity_id
_entity_poly.type
_entity_poly.pdbx_seq_one_letter_code
_entity_poly.pdbx_strand_id
1 'polypeptide(L)'
;MNIKSLTIGALVGVSMLFGSVGVSASPANTDSVSPYANLSLILRPGESHHFQGTVFVVNNAMGAITVQLPSSVKGLKPGQAVIDVYANGQYTRYDVFVKAF
;
A
#
# COMPACT_ATOMS: atom_id res chain seq x y z
N MET A 1 -8.48 -3.89 -38.14
CA MET A 1 -7.37 -2.93 -38.22
C MET A 1 -7.96 -1.61 -38.68
N ASN A 2 -8.30 -0.71 -37.75
CA ASN A 2 -9.04 0.53 -38.04
C ASN A 2 -8.10 1.73 -37.94
N ILE A 3 -8.10 2.53 -38.99
CA ILE A 3 -7.16 3.60 -39.27
C ILE A 3 -7.61 4.88 -38.55
N LYS A 4 -6.64 5.42 -37.81
CA LYS A 4 -6.36 6.82 -37.43
C LYS A 4 -7.37 7.89 -37.87
N SER A 5 -7.84 8.67 -36.90
CA SER A 5 -8.04 10.11 -37.07
C SER A 5 -7.87 10.80 -35.71
N LEU A 6 -6.86 11.64 -35.57
CA LEU A 6 -6.79 12.66 -34.52
C LEU A 6 -6.41 13.98 -35.19
N THR A 7 -7.44 14.72 -35.58
CA THR A 7 -7.34 16.13 -35.93
C THR A 7 -7.63 16.93 -34.67
N ILE A 8 -6.68 17.74 -34.22
CA ILE A 8 -6.81 19.07 -33.57
C ILE A 8 -5.35 19.59 -33.61
N GLY A 9 -4.94 20.60 -34.37
CA GLY A 9 -5.65 21.81 -34.73
C GLY A 9 -5.32 22.92 -33.72
N ALA A 10 -4.11 23.50 -33.82
CA ALA A 10 -3.74 24.84 -33.33
C ALA A 10 -2.25 25.04 -33.64
N LEU A 11 -1.96 25.50 -34.84
CA LEU A 11 -1.68 26.91 -35.14
C LEU A 11 -0.41 27.40 -34.46
N VAL A 12 0.61 27.49 -35.29
CA VAL A 12 1.91 28.12 -35.10
C VAL A 12 1.75 29.53 -34.52
N GLY A 13 2.39 29.79 -33.38
CA GLY A 13 2.70 31.12 -32.86
C GLY A 13 4.21 31.27 -32.77
N VAL A 14 4.79 32.05 -33.68
CA VAL A 14 6.22 32.24 -33.88
C VAL A 14 6.86 33.04 -32.74
N SER A 15 7.91 32.44 -32.16
CA SER A 15 9.17 32.99 -31.65
C SER A 15 9.21 34.45 -31.18
N MET A 16 9.50 34.68 -29.87
CA MET A 16 10.32 35.82 -29.40
C MET A 16 11.09 35.46 -28.11
N LEU A 17 12.34 35.00 -28.31
CA LEU A 17 13.57 35.44 -27.64
C LEU A 17 13.45 36.06 -26.23
N PHE A 18 13.66 35.27 -25.17
CA PHE A 18 14.48 35.64 -24.00
C PHE A 18 14.98 34.34 -23.35
N GLY A 19 16.29 34.23 -23.19
CA GLY A 19 16.95 33.03 -22.68
C GLY A 19 16.56 32.74 -21.24
N SER A 20 15.80 31.69 -21.05
CA SER A 20 15.78 30.92 -19.81
C SER A 20 15.99 29.47 -20.22
N VAL A 21 17.13 28.91 -19.81
CA VAL A 21 17.37 27.47 -19.88
C VAL A 21 16.33 26.79 -18.99
N GLY A 22 15.18 26.48 -19.58
CA GLY A 22 14.22 25.58 -18.99
C GLY A 22 14.90 24.23 -18.94
N VAL A 23 15.57 23.94 -17.83
CA VAL A 23 15.87 22.57 -17.42
C VAL A 23 14.49 21.92 -17.33
N SER A 24 14.05 21.27 -18.40
CA SER A 24 12.98 20.29 -18.30
C SER A 24 13.56 19.23 -17.38
N ALA A 25 13.25 19.33 -16.09
CA ALA A 25 13.38 18.20 -15.21
C ALA A 25 12.61 17.09 -15.94
N SER A 26 13.35 16.14 -16.49
CA SER A 26 12.80 14.84 -16.81
C SER A 26 11.94 14.48 -15.62
N PRO A 27 10.67 14.05 -15.80
CA PRO A 27 9.89 13.59 -14.67
C PRO A 27 10.83 12.66 -13.91
N ALA A 28 11.09 13.00 -12.64
CA ALA A 28 11.85 12.12 -11.79
C ALA A 28 11.23 10.75 -12.05
N ASN A 29 12.06 9.78 -12.44
CA ASN A 29 11.64 8.39 -12.34
C ASN A 29 11.12 8.30 -10.92
N THR A 30 9.80 8.29 -10.78
CA THR A 30 9.17 7.87 -9.55
C THR A 30 9.52 6.40 -9.55
N ASP A 31 10.74 6.08 -9.10
CA ASP A 31 11.00 4.86 -8.37
C ASP A 31 9.84 4.79 -7.39
N SER A 32 8.86 4.01 -7.83
CA SER A 32 7.55 3.86 -7.23
C SER A 32 7.86 3.36 -5.84
N VAL A 33 7.90 4.29 -4.88
CA VAL A 33 8.13 3.99 -3.48
C VAL A 33 7.01 3.03 -3.15
N SER A 34 7.36 1.75 -2.96
CA SER A 34 6.43 0.62 -2.89
C SER A 34 5.17 1.03 -2.10
N PRO A 35 3.95 0.94 -2.67
CA PRO A 35 2.73 1.46 -2.04
C PRO A 35 2.30 0.70 -0.77
N TYR A 36 3.18 -0.13 -0.21
CA TYR A 36 2.93 -0.96 0.96
C TYR A 36 4.09 -0.79 1.94
N ALA A 37 4.07 0.31 2.70
CA ALA A 37 4.79 0.30 3.96
C ALA A 37 4.11 -0.75 4.85
N ASN A 38 4.72 -1.93 5.00
CA ASN A 38 4.21 -2.95 5.90
C ASN A 38 4.20 -2.37 7.32
N LEU A 39 3.01 -2.25 7.91
CA LEU A 39 2.88 -1.76 9.26
C LEU A 39 3.16 -2.89 10.24
N SER A 40 3.92 -2.61 11.30
CA SER A 40 4.18 -3.61 12.34
C SER A 40 3.15 -3.49 13.45
N LEU A 41 2.53 -4.61 13.82
CA LEU A 41 1.67 -4.74 14.99
C LEU A 41 2.32 -5.71 15.97
N ILE A 42 2.49 -5.30 17.23
CA ILE A 42 3.03 -6.17 18.28
C ILE A 42 1.88 -6.51 19.23
N LEU A 43 1.70 -7.80 19.52
CA LEU A 43 0.69 -8.31 20.43
C LEU A 43 1.32 -9.18 21.51
N ARG A 44 0.66 -9.28 22.66
CA ARG A 44 0.94 -10.31 23.67
C ARG A 44 0.04 -11.53 23.46
N PRO A 45 0.46 -12.72 23.91
CA PRO A 45 -0.45 -13.86 24.01
C PRO A 45 -1.69 -13.49 24.82
N GLY A 46 -2.87 -13.72 24.26
CA GLY A 46 -4.16 -13.35 24.85
C GLY A 46 -4.66 -11.94 24.49
N GLU A 47 -3.82 -11.08 23.93
CA GLU A 47 -4.19 -9.72 23.54
C GLU A 47 -4.94 -9.71 22.20
N SER A 48 -5.99 -8.88 22.11
CA SER A 48 -6.75 -8.68 20.87
C SER A 48 -6.57 -7.25 20.36
N HIS A 49 -6.49 -7.10 19.04
CA HIS A 49 -6.44 -5.80 18.37
C HIS A 49 -7.56 -5.70 17.34
N HIS A 50 -8.29 -4.60 17.39
CA HIS A 50 -9.41 -4.31 16.50
C HIS A 50 -8.96 -3.37 15.38
N PHE A 51 -9.31 -3.73 14.15
CA PHE A 51 -9.06 -2.94 12.96
C PHE A 51 -10.35 -2.30 12.45
N GLN A 52 -10.23 -1.13 11.85
CA GLN A 52 -11.33 -0.44 11.18
C GLN A 52 -11.55 -0.99 9.76
N GLY A 53 -11.68 -2.31 9.61
CA GLY A 53 -11.74 -2.98 8.30
C GLY A 53 -11.90 -4.49 8.39
N THR A 54 -11.81 -5.15 7.23
CA THR A 54 -11.83 -6.62 7.13
C THR A 54 -10.42 -7.18 7.08
N VAL A 55 -10.10 -8.11 7.97
CA VAL A 55 -8.83 -8.80 8.12
C VAL A 55 -8.82 -10.06 7.27
N PHE A 56 -7.76 -10.20 6.48
CA PHE A 56 -7.44 -11.39 5.70
C PHE A 56 -6.09 -11.92 6.15
N VAL A 57 -6.03 -13.21 6.47
CA VAL A 57 -4.76 -13.85 6.86
C VAL A 57 -4.00 -14.20 5.59
N VAL A 58 -2.81 -13.60 5.42
CA VAL A 58 -1.91 -13.89 4.30
C VAL A 58 -0.97 -15.04 4.67
N ASN A 59 -0.39 -14.97 5.87
CA ASN A 59 0.49 -16.01 6.39
C ASN A 59 0.31 -16.13 7.91
N ASN A 60 0.11 -17.36 8.39
CA ASN A 60 0.07 -17.68 9.82
C ASN A 60 0.56 -19.10 10.06
N ALA A 61 1.69 -19.47 9.45
CA ALA A 61 2.22 -20.84 9.46
C ALA A 61 2.38 -21.42 10.89
N MET A 62 2.74 -20.57 11.86
CA MET A 62 2.92 -20.99 13.24
C MET A 62 1.63 -21.03 14.06
N GLY A 63 0.50 -20.52 13.54
CA GLY A 63 -0.71 -20.32 14.34
C GLY A 63 -0.49 -19.33 15.48
N ALA A 64 0.27 -18.26 15.22
CA ALA A 64 0.61 -17.24 16.21
C ALA A 64 -0.63 -16.39 16.58
N ILE A 65 -1.52 -16.17 15.62
CA ILE A 65 -2.75 -15.39 15.79
C ILE A 65 -4.00 -16.22 15.45
N THR A 66 -5.16 -15.74 15.88
CA THR A 66 -6.48 -16.15 15.39
C THR A 66 -7.33 -14.93 15.04
N VAL A 67 -8.24 -15.07 14.08
CA VAL A 67 -9.20 -14.04 13.69
C VAL A 67 -10.50 -14.36 14.43
N GLN A 68 -10.90 -13.52 15.39
CA GLN A 68 -12.12 -13.75 16.19
C GLN A 68 -13.38 -13.23 15.50
N LEU A 69 -13.23 -12.10 14.82
CA LEU A 69 -14.23 -11.39 14.04
C LEU A 69 -13.54 -10.95 12.76
N PRO A 70 -14.27 -10.71 11.65
CA PRO A 70 -13.65 -10.24 10.42
C PRO A 70 -12.87 -8.92 10.61
N SER A 71 -12.99 -8.22 11.73
CA SER A 71 -12.25 -6.99 12.06
C SER A 71 -11.29 -7.10 13.24
N SER A 72 -11.05 -8.28 13.81
CA SER A 72 -10.23 -8.42 15.03
C SER A 72 -9.31 -9.63 14.98
N VAL A 73 -8.07 -9.41 15.41
CA VAL A 73 -7.05 -10.45 15.59
C VAL A 73 -6.72 -10.60 17.07
N LYS A 74 -6.48 -11.84 17.49
CA LYS A 74 -6.02 -12.18 18.84
C LYS A 74 -4.70 -12.93 18.77
N GLY A 75 -3.72 -12.49 19.54
CA GLY A 75 -2.48 -13.23 19.75
C GLY A 75 -2.74 -14.49 20.57
N LEU A 76 -2.27 -15.65 20.11
CA LEU A 76 -2.43 -16.92 20.81
C LEU A 76 -1.14 -17.35 21.48
N LYS A 77 -0.03 -17.31 20.74
CA LYS A 77 1.29 -17.74 21.20
C LYS A 77 2.39 -16.97 20.47
N PRO A 78 3.61 -16.91 21.02
CA PRO A 78 4.70 -16.20 20.37
C PRO A 78 4.98 -16.69 18.95
N GLY A 79 5.19 -15.75 18.03
CA GLY A 79 5.42 -16.03 16.62
C GLY A 79 5.13 -14.82 15.74
N GLN A 80 5.17 -15.04 14.43
CA GLN A 80 4.88 -14.04 13.41
C GLN A 80 3.71 -14.48 12.54
N ALA A 81 2.89 -13.51 12.13
CA ALA A 81 1.87 -13.66 11.12
C ALA A 81 1.87 -12.43 10.20
N VAL A 82 1.33 -12.57 9.00
CA VAL A 82 1.11 -11.48 8.05
C VAL A 82 -0.37 -11.45 7.73
N ILE A 83 -0.96 -10.27 7.81
CA ILE A 83 -2.37 -10.04 7.51
C ILE A 83 -2.51 -8.86 6.56
N ASP A 84 -3.59 -8.85 5.78
CA ASP A 84 -4.03 -7.70 5.01
C ASP A 84 -5.34 -7.19 5.61
N VAL A 85 -5.43 -5.88 5.81
CA VAL A 85 -6.63 -5.21 6.31
C VAL A 85 -7.21 -4.36 5.19
N TYR A 86 -8.43 -4.68 4.79
CA TYR A 86 -9.18 -3.89 3.81
C TYR A 86 -10.04 -2.86 4.53
N ALA A 87 -9.73 -1.59 4.34
CA ALA A 87 -10.45 -0.46 4.91
C ALA A 87 -10.49 0.69 3.90
N ASN A 88 -11.61 1.40 3.80
CA ASN A 88 -11.77 2.58 2.94
C ASN A 88 -11.35 2.38 1.46
N GLY A 89 -11.57 1.17 0.91
CA GLY A 89 -11.21 0.86 -0.47
C GLY A 89 -9.73 0.50 -0.71
N GLN A 90 -8.93 0.37 0.35
CA GLN A 90 -7.49 0.08 0.26
C GLN A 90 -7.10 -1.11 1.13
N TYR A 91 -6.12 -1.88 0.65
CA TYR A 91 -5.48 -2.95 1.41
C TYR A 91 -4.21 -2.41 2.08
N THR A 92 -4.14 -2.59 3.40
CA THR A 92 -2.93 -2.30 4.19
C THR A 92 -2.37 -3.60 4.74
N ARG A 93 -1.09 -3.87 4.50
CA ARG A 93 -0.42 -5.08 4.99
C ARG A 93 0.20 -4.84 6.36
N TYR A 94 -0.02 -5.78 7.26
CA TYR A 94 0.55 -5.77 8.60
C TYR A 94 1.40 -7.01 8.87
N ASP A 95 2.60 -6.78 9.39
CA ASP A 95 3.43 -7.79 10.04
C ASP A 95 3.06 -7.85 11.53
N VAL A 96 2.44 -8.94 11.96
CA VAL A 96 1.98 -9.15 13.34
C VAL A 96 2.98 -10.01 14.09
N PHE A 97 3.56 -9.46 15.15
CA PHE A 97 4.49 -10.16 16.03
C PHE A 97 3.83 -10.40 17.38
N VAL A 98 3.64 -11.67 17.74
CA VAL A 98 3.19 -12.04 19.09
C VAL A 98 4.44 -12.33 19.93
N LYS A 99 4.62 -11.62 21.05
CA LYS A 99 5.79 -11.74 21.93
C LYS A 99 5.36 -11.96 23.38
N ALA A 100 5.94 -12.94 24.05
CA ALA A 100 5.87 -13.08 25.50
C ALA A 100 6.98 -12.20 26.09
N PHE A 101 6.61 -11.13 26.78
CA PHE A 101 7.56 -10.26 27.50
C PHE A 101 7.82 -10.82 28.89
#